data_AF-A0A1R4H1V2-F1
#
_entry.id   AF-A0A1R4H1V2-F1
#
_cell.length_a   1.000
_cell.length_b   1.000
_cell.length_c   1.000
_cell.angle_alpha   90.00
_cell.angle_beta   90.00
_cell.angle_gamma   90.00
#
_symmetry.space_group_name_H-M   'P 1'
#
loop_
_entity.id
_entity.type
_entity.pdbx_description
1 polymer ?
#
loop_
_entity_poly.entity_id
_entity_poly.type
_entity_poly.pdbx_seq_one_letter_code
_entity_poly.pdbx_strand_id
1 'polypeptide(L)'
;MPSPANVFNLNSSHIHVSYATGALGSKAGLTYHDAHQTLQFNEQDIRKVTTDLGDELTVTLHRTEDVGSTTFTLIIPTVALEVNQHINVHTIGITSMHQRPFAPVWHGQLDSYIVVKLHGTASSQPF
;
A
#
# COMPACT_ATOMS: atom_id res chain seq x y z
N MET A 1 -21.91 -4.86 16.73
CA MET A 1 -21.28 -3.53 16.74
C MET A 1 -20.45 -3.40 15.48
N PRO A 2 -20.51 -2.26 14.76
CA PRO A 2 -19.62 -2.01 13.64
C PRO A 2 -18.17 -1.99 14.11
N SER A 3 -17.28 -2.58 13.33
CA SER A 3 -15.83 -2.56 13.54
C SER A 3 -15.14 -2.09 12.26
N PRO A 4 -13.98 -1.42 12.38
CA PRO A 4 -13.19 -1.05 11.22
C PRO A 4 -12.73 -2.31 10.48
N ALA A 5 -12.64 -2.22 9.15
CA ALA A 5 -11.98 -3.24 8.35
C ALA A 5 -10.48 -3.30 8.70
N ASN A 6 -9.97 -4.51 8.89
CA ASN A 6 -8.59 -4.78 9.29
C ASN A 6 -7.85 -5.68 8.29
N VAL A 7 -8.54 -6.22 7.28
CA VAL A 7 -7.93 -7.01 6.20
C VAL A 7 -8.43 -6.51 4.86
N PHE A 8 -7.50 -6.32 3.94
CA PHE A 8 -7.73 -5.84 2.58
C PHE A 8 -7.03 -6.75 1.58
N ASN A 9 -7.75 -7.22 0.57
CA ASN A 9 -7.19 -7.96 -0.57
C ASN A 9 -7.60 -7.23 -1.85
N LEU A 10 -6.62 -6.67 -2.54
CA LEU A 10 -6.81 -5.72 -3.62
C LEU A 10 -6.02 -6.16 -4.85
N ASN A 11 -6.58 -5.98 -6.04
CA ASN A 11 -5.90 -6.27 -7.29
C ASN A 11 -6.23 -5.27 -8.39
N SER A 12 -5.40 -5.35 -9.41
CA SER A 12 -5.61 -4.82 -10.76
C SER A 12 -5.20 -5.90 -11.76
N SER A 13 -5.14 -5.55 -13.04
CA SER A 13 -4.63 -6.46 -14.08
C SER A 13 -3.15 -6.84 -13.90
N HIS A 14 -2.35 -6.07 -13.16
CA HIS A 14 -0.89 -6.25 -13.10
C HIS A 14 -0.30 -6.33 -11.69
N ILE A 15 -1.07 -5.94 -10.67
CA ILE A 15 -0.61 -6.00 -9.27
C ILE A 15 -1.68 -6.60 -8.36
N HIS A 16 -1.23 -7.35 -7.35
CA HIS A 16 -2.03 -7.81 -6.23
C HIS A 16 -1.39 -7.33 -4.93
N VAL A 17 -2.21 -6.81 -4.03
CA VAL A 17 -1.79 -6.26 -2.75
C VAL A 17 -2.70 -6.80 -1.66
N SER A 18 -2.13 -7.42 -0.65
CA SER A 18 -2.84 -7.75 0.58
C SER A 18 -2.28 -6.94 1.73
N TYR A 19 -3.16 -6.45 2.59
CA TYR A 19 -2.79 -5.70 3.79
C TYR A 19 -3.63 -6.18 4.97
N ALA A 20 -2.99 -6.40 6.12
CA ALA A 20 -3.67 -6.67 7.37
C ALA A 20 -3.09 -5.79 8.49
N THR A 21 -3.97 -5.18 9.28
CA THR A 21 -3.59 -4.51 10.53
C THR A 21 -3.49 -5.58 11.62
N GLY A 22 -2.44 -5.54 12.44
CA GLY A 22 -2.23 -6.55 13.48
C GLY A 22 -3.34 -6.58 14.50
N ALA A 23 -4.10 -7.66 14.50
CA ALA A 23 -4.95 -8.08 15.60
C ALA A 23 -4.32 -9.32 16.29
N LEU A 24 -4.64 -9.61 17.56
CA LEU A 24 -3.86 -10.49 18.44
C LEU A 24 -3.34 -11.75 17.72
N GLY A 25 -2.01 -11.88 17.64
CA GLY A 25 -1.33 -13.06 17.08
C GLY A 25 -1.24 -13.12 15.55
N SER A 26 -1.89 -12.21 14.81
CA SER A 26 -1.71 -12.09 13.35
C SER A 26 -0.49 -11.23 13.01
N LYS A 27 0.28 -11.64 11.99
CA LYS A 27 1.33 -10.79 11.42
C LYS A 27 0.66 -9.71 10.59
N ALA A 28 0.55 -8.53 11.18
CA ALA A 28 0.34 -7.32 10.43
C ALA A 28 1.40 -7.15 9.36
N GLY A 29 0.98 -6.64 8.21
CA GLY A 29 1.90 -6.48 7.10
C GLY A 29 1.21 -6.24 5.79
N LEU A 30 2.02 -5.98 4.79
CA LEU A 30 1.61 -5.75 3.42
C LEU A 30 2.37 -6.73 2.53
N THR A 31 1.65 -7.46 1.69
CA THR A 31 2.27 -8.23 0.59
C THR A 31 1.95 -7.53 -0.71
N TYR A 32 3.00 -7.23 -1.47
CA TYR A 32 2.91 -6.67 -2.81
C TYR A 32 3.37 -7.73 -3.82
N HIS A 33 2.60 -7.94 -4.86
CA HIS A 33 2.92 -8.87 -5.94
C HIS A 33 2.68 -8.20 -7.29
N ASP A 34 3.68 -8.29 -8.17
CA ASP A 34 3.58 -7.90 -9.57
C ASP A 34 4.13 -9.01 -10.49
N ALA A 35 4.22 -8.73 -11.79
CA ALA A 35 4.70 -9.69 -12.78
C ALA A 35 6.17 -10.15 -12.56
N HIS A 36 6.95 -9.44 -11.75
CA HIS A 36 8.38 -9.69 -11.57
C HIS A 36 8.71 -10.26 -10.20
N GLN A 37 7.97 -9.90 -9.16
CA GLN A 37 8.35 -10.22 -7.78
C GLN A 37 7.17 -10.26 -6.81
N THR A 38 7.43 -10.90 -5.66
CA THR A 38 6.60 -10.81 -4.46
C THR A 38 7.43 -10.25 -3.33
N LEU A 39 6.96 -9.17 -2.72
CA LEU A 39 7.59 -8.50 -1.59
C LEU A 39 6.66 -8.55 -0.38
N GLN A 40 7.22 -8.82 0.79
CA GLN A 40 6.49 -8.85 2.05
C GLN A 40 7.09 -7.82 3.00
N PHE A 41 6.22 -7.02 3.59
CA PHE A 41 6.56 -5.91 4.48
C PHE A 41 5.88 -6.16 5.81
N ASN A 42 6.64 -6.09 6.90
CA ASN A 42 6.07 -6.08 8.24
C ASN A 42 5.64 -4.64 8.62
N GLU A 43 5.03 -4.43 9.79
CA GLU A 43 4.57 -3.08 10.19
C GLU A 43 5.67 -2.03 10.23
N GLN A 44 6.89 -2.41 10.60
CA GLN A 44 8.02 -1.48 10.72
C GLN A 44 8.51 -1.02 9.35
N ASP A 45 8.27 -1.80 8.30
CA ASP A 45 8.60 -1.46 6.92
C ASP A 45 7.54 -0.55 6.28
N ILE A 46 6.37 -0.41 6.91
CA ILE A 46 5.22 0.33 6.38
C ILE A 46 5.15 1.70 7.05
N ARG A 47 5.41 2.74 6.26
CA ARG A 47 5.12 4.11 6.70
C ARG A 47 3.63 4.38 6.52
N LYS A 48 2.92 4.58 7.63
CA LYS A 48 1.50 4.91 7.65
C LYS A 48 1.27 6.40 7.92
N VAL A 49 0.41 7.05 7.13
CA VAL A 49 -0.05 8.43 7.35
C VAL A 49 -1.57 8.49 7.22
N THR A 50 -2.26 9.01 8.22
CA THR A 50 -3.72 9.24 8.12
C THR A 50 -3.98 10.58 7.44
N THR A 51 -4.91 10.59 6.48
CA THR A 51 -5.27 11.73 5.63
C THR A 51 -6.80 11.82 5.46
N ASP A 52 -7.29 12.87 4.81
CA ASP A 52 -8.70 13.01 4.46
C ASP A 52 -9.21 11.93 3.47
N LEU A 53 -8.30 11.22 2.79
CA LEU A 53 -8.61 10.10 1.90
C LEU A 53 -8.68 8.75 2.62
N GLY A 54 -8.35 8.71 3.92
CA GLY A 54 -8.12 7.50 4.69
C GLY A 54 -6.64 7.33 5.05
N ASP A 55 -6.19 6.09 5.20
CA ASP A 55 -4.80 5.80 5.56
C ASP A 55 -3.93 5.60 4.31
N GLU A 56 -2.81 6.31 4.21
CA GLU A 56 -1.77 6.08 3.22
C GLU A 56 -0.73 5.12 3.78
N LEU A 57 -0.49 4.01 3.08
CA LEU A 57 0.51 3.01 3.43
C LEU A 57 1.61 3.01 2.38
N THR A 58 2.80 3.48 2.75
CA THR A 58 3.96 3.54 1.86
C THR A 58 4.98 2.48 2.23
N VAL A 59 5.42 1.70 1.24
CA VAL A 59 6.53 0.73 1.32
C VAL A 59 7.59 1.02 0.27
N THR A 60 8.83 0.62 0.52
CA THR A 60 9.92 0.75 -0.46
C THR A 60 10.03 -0.56 -1.25
N LEU A 61 9.70 -0.53 -2.54
CA LEU A 61 9.81 -1.70 -3.42
C LEU A 61 11.26 -1.97 -3.82
N HIS A 62 12.02 -0.91 -4.05
CA HIS A 62 13.42 -1.01 -4.45
C HIS A 62 14.19 0.24 -4.02
N ARG A 63 15.42 0.05 -3.54
CA ARG A 63 16.33 1.16 -3.22
C ARG A 63 17.68 0.90 -3.85
N THR A 64 18.12 1.86 -4.65
CA THR A 64 19.50 1.95 -5.16
C THR A 64 20.17 3.12 -4.46
N GLU A 65 21.26 2.85 -3.74
CA GLU A 65 21.93 3.88 -2.92
C GLU A 65 22.33 5.10 -3.76
N ASP A 66 22.73 4.89 -5.01
CA ASP A 66 23.25 5.95 -5.88
C ASP A 66 22.25 6.52 -6.90
N VAL A 67 21.16 5.81 -7.22
CA VAL A 67 20.29 6.16 -8.36
C VAL A 67 18.90 6.67 -7.92
N GLY A 68 18.43 6.26 -6.73
CA GLY A 68 17.09 6.61 -6.27
C GLY A 68 16.34 5.49 -5.55
N SER A 69 15.04 5.65 -5.40
CA SER A 69 14.16 4.65 -4.81
C SER A 69 12.85 4.53 -5.58
N THR A 70 12.25 3.35 -5.53
CA THR A 70 10.88 3.12 -5.98
C THR A 70 10.05 2.77 -4.76
N THR A 71 8.97 3.52 -4.54
CA THR A 71 8.02 3.27 -3.45
C THR A 71 6.66 2.92 -4.03
N PHE A 72 5.87 2.20 -3.23
CA PHE A 72 4.47 1.97 -3.50
C PHE A 72 3.66 2.53 -2.35
N THR A 73 2.67 3.36 -2.67
CA THR A 73 1.72 3.91 -1.69
C THR A 73 0.33 3.37 -2.00
N LEU A 74 -0.29 2.75 -1.01
CA LEU A 74 -1.68 2.29 -1.07
C LEU A 74 -2.56 3.24 -0.27
N ILE A 75 -3.65 3.72 -0.87
CA ILE A 75 -4.70 4.43 -0.15
C ILE A 75 -5.67 3.40 0.42
N ILE A 76 -5.88 3.42 1.73
CA ILE A 76 -6.84 2.57 2.43
C ILE A 76 -8.05 3.42 2.80
N PRO A 77 -9.22 3.19 2.17
CA PRO A 77 -10.42 3.92 2.52
C PRO A 77 -10.92 3.51 3.91
N THR A 78 -11.55 4.44 4.62
CA THR A 78 -12.25 4.13 5.87
C THR A 78 -13.48 3.27 5.59
N VAL A 79 -13.49 2.06 6.14
CA VAL A 79 -14.57 1.08 5.93
C VAL A 79 -15.04 0.56 7.28
N ALA A 80 -16.34 0.69 7.55
CA ALA A 80 -16.98 0.20 8.78
C ALA A 80 -17.99 -0.89 8.43
N LEU A 81 -17.80 -2.08 9.02
CA LEU A 81 -18.55 -3.31 8.70
C LEU A 81 -19.03 -3.97 10.00
N GLU A 82 -19.98 -4.90 9.93
CA GLU A 82 -20.15 -5.82 11.04
C GLU A 82 -18.99 -6.85 11.09
N VAL A 83 -18.70 -7.37 12.28
CA VAL A 83 -17.65 -8.39 12.47
C VAL A 83 -17.94 -9.61 11.58
N ASN A 84 -16.90 -10.16 10.95
CA ASN A 84 -16.96 -11.27 9.99
C ASN A 84 -17.67 -10.96 8.67
N GLN A 85 -17.99 -9.70 8.38
CA GLN A 85 -18.45 -9.29 7.06
C GLN A 85 -17.29 -8.83 6.17
N HIS A 86 -17.53 -8.90 4.86
CA HIS A 86 -16.68 -8.33 3.84
C HIS A 86 -17.52 -7.54 2.84
N ILE A 87 -16.92 -6.50 2.25
CA ILE A 87 -17.53 -5.72 1.17
C ILE A 87 -16.54 -5.54 0.03
N ASN A 88 -17.06 -5.20 -1.14
CA ASN A 88 -16.24 -4.74 -2.24
C ASN A 88 -15.75 -3.32 -1.98
N VAL A 89 -14.48 -3.08 -2.27
CA VAL A 89 -13.84 -1.77 -2.15
C VAL A 89 -13.09 -1.42 -3.43
N HIS A 90 -12.99 -0.13 -3.69
CA HIS A 90 -12.21 0.43 -4.78
C HIS A 90 -11.29 1.49 -4.20
N THR A 91 -10.04 1.48 -4.64
CA THR A 91 -9.03 2.44 -4.20
C THR A 91 -7.96 2.62 -5.28
N ILE A 92 -6.88 3.32 -4.95
CA ILE A 92 -5.72 3.51 -5.82
C ILE A 92 -4.44 3.07 -5.12
N GLY A 93 -3.53 2.53 -5.92
CA GLY A 93 -2.10 2.41 -5.59
C GLY A 93 -1.30 3.40 -6.42
N ILE A 94 -0.21 3.90 -5.86
CA ILE A 94 0.68 4.86 -6.51
C ILE A 94 2.11 4.32 -6.41
N THR A 95 2.70 3.97 -7.55
CA THR A 95 4.13 3.68 -7.65
C THR A 95 4.86 4.98 -7.91
N SER A 96 5.76 5.37 -7.01
CA SER A 96 6.57 6.57 -7.13
C SER A 96 8.02 6.20 -7.40
N MET A 97 8.62 6.79 -8.43
CA MET A 97 10.05 6.66 -8.71
C MET A 97 10.73 7.98 -8.35
N HIS A 98 11.60 7.93 -7.35
CA HIS A 98 12.34 9.07 -6.83
C HIS A 98 13.76 9.05 -7.39
N GLN A 99 14.09 10.01 -8.27
CA GLN A 99 15.44 10.13 -8.81
C GLN A 99 16.32 10.91 -7.84
N ARG A 100 17.51 10.38 -7.53
CA ARG A 100 18.52 11.12 -6.78
C ARG A 100 19.59 11.66 -7.74
N PRO A 101 19.78 12.98 -7.85
CA PRO A 101 20.82 13.53 -8.71
C PRO A 101 22.21 13.24 -8.12
N PHE A 102 23.11 12.70 -8.94
CA PHE A 102 24.52 12.49 -8.61
C PHE A 102 25.41 13.70 -8.97
N ALA A 103 24.86 14.70 -9.70
CA ALA A 103 25.59 15.86 -10.20
C ALA A 103 24.76 17.17 -10.09
N PRO A 104 25.39 18.36 -10.01
CA PRO A 104 24.72 19.61 -9.64
C PRO A 104 23.83 20.24 -10.72
N VAL A 105 23.55 19.55 -11.85
CA VAL A 105 22.93 20.17 -13.03
C VAL A 105 21.82 19.31 -13.62
N TRP A 106 20.74 19.11 -12.88
CA TRP A 106 19.48 18.62 -13.45
C TRP A 106 18.33 19.52 -12.99
N HIS A 107 17.60 20.08 -13.95
CA HIS A 107 16.41 20.91 -13.73
C HIS A 107 15.16 20.10 -14.10
N GLY A 108 14.12 20.11 -13.26
CA GLY A 108 12.82 19.50 -13.58
C GLY A 108 12.20 18.69 -12.44
N GLN A 109 11.20 17.88 -12.80
CA GLN A 109 10.50 16.97 -11.90
C GLN A 109 11.35 15.72 -11.64
N LEU A 110 11.67 15.45 -10.37
CA LEU A 110 12.51 14.31 -9.95
C LEU A 110 11.70 13.08 -9.53
N ASP A 111 10.40 13.25 -9.34
CA ASP A 111 9.48 12.20 -8.94
C ASP A 111 8.53 11.90 -10.10
N SER A 112 8.42 10.64 -10.49
CA SER A 112 7.39 10.20 -11.44
C SER A 112 6.42 9.24 -10.78
N TYR A 113 5.16 9.29 -11.20
CA TYR A 113 4.06 8.56 -10.56
C TYR A 113 3.29 7.73 -11.56
N ILE A 114 3.05 6.47 -11.23
CA ILE A 114 2.12 5.58 -11.92
C ILE A 114 0.98 5.28 -10.96
N VAL A 115 -0.23 5.69 -11.33
CA VAL A 115 -1.45 5.43 -10.54
C VAL A 115 -2.16 4.21 -11.12
N VAL A 116 -2.47 3.25 -10.26
CA VAL A 116 -3.25 2.06 -10.61
C VAL A 116 -4.53 2.01 -9.81
N LYS A 117 -5.66 1.82 -10.49
CA LYS A 117 -6.94 1.57 -9.83
C LYS A 117 -6.94 0.14 -9.30
N LEU A 118 -7.31 0.01 -8.04
CA LEU A 118 -7.41 -1.25 -7.33
C LEU A 118 -8.85 -1.52 -6.96
N HIS A 119 -9.22 -2.79 -7.03
CA HIS A 119 -10.52 -3.30 -6.61
C HIS A 119 -10.32 -4.58 -5.83
N GLY A 120 -11.26 -4.92 -4.97
CA GLY A 120 -11.17 -6.14 -4.18
C GLY A 120 -12.05 -6.08 -2.96
N THR A 121 -11.61 -6.67 -1.85
CA THR A 121 -12.42 -6.81 -0.65
C THR A 121 -11.75 -6.20 0.57
N ALA A 122 -12.58 -5.65 1.45
CA ALA A 122 -12.22 -5.28 2.81
C ALA A 122 -13.07 -6.12 3.77
N SER A 123 -12.46 -6.64 4.83
CA SER A 123 -13.16 -7.43 5.85
C SER A 123 -12.75 -7.02 7.25
N SER A 124 -13.65 -7.26 8.20
CA SER A 124 -13.39 -7.08 9.62
C SER A 124 -13.31 -8.45 10.28
N GLN A 125 -12.10 -8.87 10.63
CA GLN A 125 -11.81 -10.09 11.36
C GLN A 125 -11.80 -9.81 12.88
N PRO A 126 -12.21 -10.78 13.72
CA PRO A 126 -12.17 -10.62 15.16
C PRO A 126 -10.74 -10.38 15.65
N PHE A 127 -10.61 -9.55 16.69
CA PHE A 127 -9.34 -9.35 17.40
C PHE A 127 -9.04 -10.46 18.38
#